data_AF-A0A2S9TKZ2-F1
#
_entry.id   AF-A0A2S9TKZ2-F1
#
_cell.length_a   1.000
_cell.length_b   1.000
_cell.length_c   1.000
_cell.angle_alpha   90.00
_cell.angle_beta   90.00
_cell.angle_gamma   90.00
#
_symmetry.space_group_name_H-M   'P 1'
#
loop_
_entity.id
_entity.type
_entity.pdbx_description
1 polymer ?
#
loop_
_entity_poly.entity_id
_entity_poly.type
_entity_poly.pdbx_seq_one_letter_code
_entity_poly.pdbx_strand_id
1 'polypeptide(L)'
;MKFLSNVSKVSIFTIFFLSNVFAQIDGATAHMTEALPKKEIGKELYNKYCSTCHHEKRVGIDGPPLLPANLRKYDEKDLAAKIKDGFPQTLMPKYDFLSLYELHQIARYIKSPIDEDFSWDLNDINKSITSFKDPINLLNIKDKEQILPVVEREGNQTWIMEDTRVLSKFPLNNIHGGIKFTMDAKNIYVPTRDGWIQNYSLETGQRMNKTRACINLRNISLSRDEQNLFATCLLPEQLVVMNPKTMEAKDILKIDGKISALYELYSKDEAIFTFRDKPLIGRLNTKTNEIKYIDIKEPIEDFFIDPFDDFLIGTARGGDVLRVYSLKDNSVVFEHEMKGMPHLFSATYWYKDGNFYFATPHIKKSYITIWKMYDWEFVKQVDIKGDGFFVKTHPNTPYLWADNGSDKLILIDKNNYSLKTITPRVGKKYIHTEYSGDGKYAYLSIYEQKGEIIVIDTNSFKEVASYDANVPVGKYNFINKNREFYPRLFGIDIFKQNCNSKLPCDSSNFNYYENKSFEDFKKIIK
;
A
#
# COMPACT_ATOMS: atom_id res chain seq x y z
N MET A 1 -85.92 16.88 5.03
CA MET A 1 -87.29 16.80 5.58
C MET A 1 -87.66 15.33 5.70
N LYS A 2 -87.84 14.85 6.95
CA LYS A 2 -88.52 13.61 7.43
C LYS A 2 -88.23 12.26 6.72
N PHE A 3 -87.54 11.31 7.36
CA PHE A 3 -88.00 10.36 8.42
C PHE A 3 -88.82 9.15 7.90
N LEU A 4 -88.28 7.94 8.22
CA LEU A 4 -88.93 6.66 8.60
C LEU A 4 -89.98 6.01 7.67
N SER A 5 -89.82 4.70 7.42
CA SER A 5 -90.58 3.65 8.15
C SER A 5 -90.27 2.20 7.70
N ASN A 6 -90.16 1.32 8.70
CA ASN A 6 -90.15 -0.15 8.67
C ASN A 6 -91.39 -0.80 8.03
N VAL A 7 -91.30 -2.12 7.75
CA VAL A 7 -92.22 -3.26 8.10
C VAL A 7 -92.00 -4.39 7.06
N SER A 8 -91.35 -5.53 7.41
CA SER A 8 -91.92 -6.85 7.82
C SER A 8 -92.72 -7.54 6.69
N LYS A 9 -92.66 -8.84 6.34
CA LYS A 9 -92.49 -10.12 7.09
C LYS A 9 -92.68 -11.31 6.10
N VAL A 10 -92.33 -12.54 6.55
CA VAL A 10 -92.79 -13.89 6.06
C VAL A 10 -91.98 -14.45 4.86
N SER A 11 -91.47 -15.69 4.81
CA SER A 11 -91.82 -16.94 5.49
C SER A 11 -90.62 -17.88 5.71
N ILE A 12 -90.72 -18.66 6.77
CA ILE A 12 -89.86 -19.77 7.21
C ILE A 12 -90.34 -21.07 6.54
N PHE A 13 -89.42 -21.91 6.07
CA PHE A 13 -89.59 -23.37 6.12
C PHE A 13 -88.29 -24.03 6.62
N THR A 14 -88.41 -24.54 7.84
CA THR A 14 -87.64 -25.55 8.58
C THR A 14 -87.65 -26.89 7.80
N ILE A 15 -86.71 -27.85 7.85
CA ILE A 15 -86.07 -28.57 8.97
C ILE A 15 -84.97 -29.52 8.40
N PHE A 16 -83.83 -29.53 9.11
CA PHE A 16 -82.90 -30.62 9.45
C PHE A 16 -82.82 -31.94 8.67
N PHE A 17 -81.58 -32.30 8.30
CA PHE A 17 -80.96 -33.57 8.74
C PHE A 17 -79.52 -33.32 9.20
N LEU A 18 -79.21 -33.72 10.43
CA LEU A 18 -77.91 -33.70 11.09
C LEU A 18 -77.25 -35.09 10.97
N SER A 19 -75.97 -35.14 10.64
CA SER A 19 -75.00 -36.01 11.33
C SER A 19 -73.57 -35.61 11.00
N ASN A 20 -72.85 -35.17 12.04
CA ASN A 20 -71.41 -34.90 12.09
C ASN A 20 -70.57 -36.13 11.75
N VAL A 21 -69.43 -35.95 11.06
CA VAL A 21 -68.09 -36.36 11.55
C VAL A 21 -67.00 -35.44 10.95
N PHE A 22 -66.17 -34.96 11.86
CA PHE A 22 -64.87 -34.28 11.77
C PHE A 22 -63.96 -34.41 10.53
N ALA A 23 -63.20 -33.32 10.35
CA ALA A 23 -61.76 -33.23 10.06
C ALA A 23 -61.27 -32.95 8.62
N GLN A 24 -60.35 -31.96 8.60
CA GLN A 24 -59.27 -31.68 7.64
C GLN A 24 -59.61 -31.10 6.26
N ILE A 25 -59.55 -29.77 6.23
CA ILE A 25 -58.99 -29.00 5.12
C ILE A 25 -57.49 -29.31 5.07
N ASP A 26 -57.07 -30.26 4.25
CA ASP A 26 -55.71 -30.29 3.70
C ASP A 26 -55.75 -29.40 2.44
N GLY A 27 -55.01 -28.30 2.34
CA GLY A 27 -53.57 -28.27 2.56
C GLY A 27 -52.82 -28.64 1.27
N ALA A 28 -53.27 -28.19 0.09
CA ALA A 28 -52.60 -28.55 -1.17
C ALA A 28 -52.47 -27.44 -2.23
N THR A 29 -52.81 -26.18 -1.91
CA THR A 29 -52.62 -25.05 -2.85
C THR A 29 -51.93 -23.82 -2.25
N ALA A 30 -51.52 -23.88 -0.97
CA ALA A 30 -50.75 -22.81 -0.31
C ALA A 30 -49.32 -23.21 0.08
N HIS A 31 -48.87 -24.42 -0.26
CA HIS A 31 -47.51 -24.92 0.01
C HIS A 31 -46.82 -25.43 -1.27
N MET A 32 -46.74 -24.57 -2.29
CA MET A 32 -45.75 -24.71 -3.37
C MET A 32 -44.87 -23.45 -3.53
N THR A 33 -44.69 -22.71 -2.44
CA THR A 33 -43.60 -21.75 -2.27
C THR A 33 -42.59 -22.28 -1.25
N GLU A 34 -42.18 -23.53 -1.42
CA GLU A 34 -41.04 -24.08 -0.70
C GLU A 34 -39.92 -24.39 -1.69
N ALA A 35 -38.76 -23.78 -1.43
CA ALA A 35 -37.43 -24.20 -1.86
C ALA A 35 -37.09 -24.18 -3.37
N LEU A 36 -37.11 -22.99 -3.99
CA LEU A 36 -35.97 -22.62 -4.83
C LEU A 36 -34.99 -21.85 -3.93
N PRO A 37 -33.68 -22.18 -3.87
CA PRO A 37 -32.76 -21.40 -3.07
C PRO A 37 -32.88 -19.95 -3.53
N LYS A 38 -33.08 -19.01 -2.58
CA LYS A 38 -32.94 -17.58 -2.86
C LYS A 38 -31.51 -17.41 -3.36
N LYS A 39 -31.34 -17.39 -4.67
CA LYS A 39 -30.05 -17.19 -5.29
C LYS A 39 -29.48 -15.91 -4.72
N GLU A 40 -28.39 -16.00 -3.94
CA GLU A 40 -27.72 -14.83 -3.38
C GLU A 40 -26.95 -14.14 -4.50
N ILE A 41 -27.67 -13.58 -5.48
CA ILE A 41 -27.12 -13.01 -6.71
C ILE A 41 -26.01 -12.01 -6.38
N GLY A 42 -26.20 -11.18 -5.35
CA GLY A 42 -25.18 -10.23 -4.89
C GLY A 42 -23.89 -10.90 -4.41
N LYS A 43 -23.99 -12.02 -3.69
CA LYS A 43 -22.82 -12.80 -3.23
C LYS A 43 -22.11 -13.48 -4.38
N GLU A 44 -22.85 -14.09 -5.30
CA GLU A 44 -22.26 -14.74 -6.48
C GLU A 44 -21.51 -13.73 -7.34
N LEU A 45 -22.11 -12.57 -7.61
CA LEU A 45 -21.47 -11.49 -8.35
C LEU A 45 -20.25 -10.94 -7.59
N TYR A 46 -20.36 -10.74 -6.27
CA TYR A 46 -19.23 -10.32 -5.44
C TYR A 46 -18.07 -11.32 -5.50
N ASN A 47 -18.35 -12.61 -5.35
CA ASN A 47 -17.33 -13.66 -5.43
C ASN A 47 -16.69 -13.76 -6.81
N LYS A 48 -17.44 -13.42 -7.87
CA LYS A 48 -16.92 -13.42 -9.23
C LYS A 48 -16.01 -12.22 -9.53
N TYR A 49 -16.35 -11.04 -9.02
CA TYR A 49 -15.76 -9.78 -9.49
C TYR A 49 -14.92 -9.03 -8.45
N CYS A 50 -15.12 -9.30 -7.16
CA CYS A 50 -14.61 -8.45 -6.07
C CYS A 50 -13.79 -9.21 -5.02
N SER A 51 -14.11 -10.48 -4.75
CA SER A 51 -13.49 -11.26 -3.66
C SER A 51 -12.00 -11.47 -3.82
N THR A 52 -11.46 -11.44 -5.05
CA THR A 52 -10.01 -11.55 -5.29
C THR A 52 -9.23 -10.41 -4.63
N CYS A 53 -9.82 -9.21 -4.56
CA CYS A 53 -9.21 -8.06 -3.89
C CYS A 53 -9.73 -7.87 -2.45
N HIS A 54 -10.97 -8.27 -2.17
CA HIS A 54 -11.65 -7.97 -0.91
C HIS A 54 -11.90 -9.17 0.00
N HIS A 55 -11.43 -10.36 -0.37
CA HIS A 55 -11.69 -11.65 0.25
C HIS A 55 -13.17 -12.08 0.17
N GLU A 56 -13.46 -13.38 0.12
CA GLU A 56 -14.86 -13.90 0.11
C GLU A 56 -15.64 -13.48 1.35
N LYS A 57 -14.97 -13.45 2.50
CA LYS A 57 -15.51 -12.95 3.78
C LYS A 57 -15.55 -11.41 3.91
N ARG A 58 -15.23 -10.65 2.85
CA ARG A 58 -15.17 -9.17 2.86
C ARG A 58 -14.12 -8.57 3.81
N VAL A 59 -13.14 -9.35 4.25
CA VAL A 59 -12.09 -8.91 5.20
C VAL A 59 -10.93 -8.15 4.55
N GLY A 60 -10.90 -8.06 3.22
CA GLY A 60 -9.85 -7.36 2.48
C GLY A 60 -8.61 -8.22 2.19
N ILE A 61 -8.03 -8.03 1.01
CA ILE A 61 -6.69 -8.51 0.62
C ILE A 61 -5.94 -7.29 0.08
N ASP A 62 -5.96 -7.06 -1.23
CA ASP A 62 -5.41 -5.85 -1.85
C ASP A 62 -6.28 -4.62 -1.62
N GLY A 63 -7.60 -4.84 -1.61
CA GLY A 63 -8.61 -3.86 -1.26
C GLY A 63 -8.92 -3.88 0.24
N PRO A 64 -9.47 -2.78 0.78
CA PRO A 64 -9.84 -2.70 2.19
C PRO A 64 -10.98 -3.66 2.58
N PRO A 65 -11.16 -3.95 3.87
CA PRO A 65 -12.32 -4.69 4.36
C PRO A 65 -13.65 -3.97 4.03
N LEU A 66 -14.60 -4.72 3.47
CA LEU A 66 -15.95 -4.28 3.06
C LEU A 66 -17.02 -4.76 4.05
N LEU A 67 -16.78 -4.55 5.35
CA LEU A 67 -17.71 -4.91 6.41
C LEU A 67 -18.81 -3.84 6.57
N PRO A 68 -20.03 -4.20 7.02
CA PRO A 68 -21.11 -3.23 7.21
C PRO A 68 -20.73 -2.03 8.09
N ALA A 69 -19.94 -2.27 9.15
CA ALA A 69 -19.41 -1.21 10.01
C ALA A 69 -18.57 -0.17 9.24
N ASN A 70 -17.77 -0.63 8.28
CA ASN A 70 -16.88 0.20 7.47
C ASN A 70 -17.63 1.02 6.41
N LEU A 71 -18.85 0.61 6.08
CA LEU A 71 -19.66 1.14 4.98
C LEU A 71 -20.86 1.97 5.46
N ARG A 72 -21.01 2.19 6.78
CA ARG A 72 -22.16 2.88 7.40
C ARG A 72 -22.52 4.22 6.73
N LYS A 73 -21.52 4.95 6.24
CA LYS A 73 -21.68 6.27 5.62
C LYS A 73 -22.19 6.27 4.18
N TYR A 74 -22.29 5.12 3.53
CA TYR A 74 -22.74 5.02 2.14
C TYR A 74 -24.08 4.29 2.08
N ASP A 75 -25.04 4.79 1.30
CA ASP A 75 -26.25 4.05 0.99
C ASP A 75 -26.00 3.01 -0.13
N GLU A 76 -27.03 2.23 -0.48
CA GLU A 76 -26.92 1.21 -1.54
C GLU A 76 -26.62 1.83 -2.91
N LYS A 77 -27.23 2.98 -3.24
CA LYS A 77 -27.08 3.66 -4.52
C LYS A 77 -25.70 4.28 -4.66
N ASP A 78 -25.19 4.87 -3.58
CA ASP A 78 -23.82 5.38 -3.48
C ASP A 78 -22.80 4.28 -3.76
N LEU A 79 -22.98 3.11 -3.13
CA LEU A 79 -22.10 1.97 -3.33
C LEU A 79 -22.21 1.42 -4.75
N ALA A 80 -23.41 1.29 -5.30
CA ALA A 80 -23.60 0.85 -6.68
C ALA A 80 -22.89 1.78 -7.68
N ALA A 81 -22.98 3.10 -7.49
CA ALA A 81 -22.25 4.07 -8.30
C ALA A 81 -20.73 3.95 -8.14
N LYS A 82 -20.24 3.80 -6.90
CA LYS A 82 -18.81 3.60 -6.62
C LYS A 82 -18.25 2.30 -7.20
N ILE A 83 -19.03 1.23 -7.20
CA ILE A 83 -18.65 -0.04 -7.85
C ILE A 83 -18.59 0.19 -9.36
N LYS A 84 -19.60 0.86 -9.95
CA LYS A 84 -19.61 1.20 -11.37
C LYS A 84 -18.37 1.99 -11.79
N ASP A 85 -18.08 3.08 -11.09
CA ASP A 85 -17.08 4.08 -11.50
C ASP A 85 -15.67 3.79 -10.96
N GLY A 86 -15.54 2.82 -10.04
CA GLY A 86 -14.33 2.57 -9.27
C GLY A 86 -14.01 3.70 -8.28
N PHE A 87 -12.85 3.61 -7.63
CA PHE A 87 -12.32 4.69 -6.79
C PHE A 87 -11.11 5.33 -7.49
N PRO A 88 -11.19 6.61 -7.92
CA PRO A 88 -10.10 7.27 -8.61
C PRO A 88 -8.76 7.29 -7.85
N GLN A 89 -8.82 7.37 -6.53
CA GLN A 89 -7.67 7.37 -5.62
C GLN A 89 -7.07 5.96 -5.36
N THR A 90 -7.58 4.92 -6.00
CA THR A 90 -7.09 3.55 -5.80
C THR A 90 -6.95 2.79 -7.13
N LEU A 91 -6.35 1.61 -7.05
CA LEU A 91 -6.31 0.62 -8.13
C LEU A 91 -7.64 -0.10 -8.36
N MET A 92 -8.71 0.23 -7.64
CA MET A 92 -10.03 -0.39 -7.84
C MET A 92 -10.52 -0.06 -9.27
N PRO A 93 -10.79 -1.11 -10.09
CA PRO A 93 -11.25 -0.93 -11.46
C PRO A 93 -12.70 -0.46 -11.51
N LYS A 94 -13.14 -0.08 -12.71
CA LYS A 94 -14.55 0.22 -13.00
C LYS A 94 -15.29 -1.06 -13.36
N TYR A 95 -16.56 -1.13 -12.97
CA TYR A 95 -17.45 -2.24 -13.29
C TYR A 95 -18.69 -1.73 -14.03
N ASP A 96 -18.48 -0.81 -14.98
CA ASP A 96 -19.52 -0.16 -15.79
C ASP A 96 -20.19 -1.09 -16.83
N PHE A 97 -19.61 -2.27 -17.05
CA PHE A 97 -20.20 -3.35 -17.82
C PHE A 97 -21.32 -4.11 -17.09
N LEU A 98 -21.44 -3.97 -15.76
CA LEU A 98 -22.54 -4.57 -14.99
C LEU A 98 -23.81 -3.73 -15.11
N SER A 99 -24.96 -4.40 -15.17
CA SER A 99 -26.25 -3.72 -15.15
C SER A 99 -26.50 -3.03 -13.80
N LEU A 100 -27.36 -2.01 -13.79
CA LEU A 100 -27.78 -1.35 -12.54
C LEU A 100 -28.33 -2.36 -11.53
N TYR A 101 -29.10 -3.35 -11.98
CA TYR A 101 -29.61 -4.40 -11.10
C TYR A 101 -28.47 -5.17 -10.41
N GLU A 102 -27.47 -5.63 -11.17
CA GLU A 102 -26.33 -6.39 -10.63
C GLU A 102 -25.49 -5.55 -9.66
N LEU A 103 -25.21 -4.29 -9.99
CA LEU A 103 -24.48 -3.36 -9.12
C LEU A 103 -25.19 -3.17 -7.77
N HIS A 104 -26.52 -3.01 -7.80
CA HIS A 104 -27.33 -2.91 -6.59
C HIS A 104 -27.35 -4.23 -5.79
N GLN A 105 -27.35 -5.40 -6.44
CA GLN A 105 -27.25 -6.68 -5.73
C GLN A 105 -25.91 -6.83 -5.00
N ILE A 106 -24.79 -6.45 -5.62
CA ILE A 106 -23.48 -6.44 -4.96
C ILE A 106 -23.49 -5.46 -3.79
N ALA A 107 -24.00 -4.24 -3.99
CA ALA A 107 -24.10 -3.22 -2.94
C ALA A 107 -24.92 -3.70 -1.72
N ARG A 108 -26.06 -4.38 -1.96
CA ARG A 108 -26.86 -5.01 -0.89
C ARG A 108 -26.09 -6.09 -0.15
N TYR A 109 -25.40 -6.95 -0.89
CA TYR A 109 -24.62 -8.02 -0.29
C TYR A 109 -23.49 -7.48 0.59
N ILE A 110 -22.70 -6.50 0.13
CA ILE A 110 -21.61 -5.96 0.96
C ILE A 110 -22.11 -5.17 2.18
N LYS A 111 -23.37 -4.71 2.18
CA LYS A 111 -24.02 -4.11 3.34
C LYS A 111 -24.72 -5.11 4.25
N SER A 112 -24.89 -6.36 3.82
CA SER A 112 -25.58 -7.37 4.64
C SER A 112 -24.79 -7.65 5.92
N PRO A 113 -25.47 -7.87 7.06
CA PRO A 113 -24.84 -8.25 8.31
C PRO A 113 -23.86 -9.42 8.15
N ILE A 114 -22.85 -9.46 9.02
CA ILE A 114 -21.93 -10.59 9.19
C ILE A 114 -22.04 -11.01 10.64
N ASP A 115 -22.30 -12.29 10.88
CA ASP A 115 -22.42 -12.87 12.22
C ASP A 115 -21.05 -13.27 12.81
N GLU A 116 -19.96 -12.95 12.10
CA GLU A 116 -18.58 -13.24 12.47
C GLU A 116 -17.96 -12.04 13.21
N ASP A 117 -17.40 -12.29 14.39
CA ASP A 117 -16.58 -11.31 15.11
C ASP A 117 -15.15 -11.36 14.58
N PHE A 118 -14.63 -10.21 14.16
CA PHE A 118 -13.29 -10.07 13.57
C PHE A 118 -12.30 -9.50 14.57
N SER A 119 -12.31 -10.03 15.80
CA SER A 119 -11.29 -9.77 16.81
C SER A 119 -9.97 -10.45 16.46
N TRP A 120 -8.86 -9.88 16.90
CA TRP A 120 -7.53 -10.50 16.80
C TRP A 120 -6.64 -9.98 17.94
N ASP A 121 -6.67 -10.67 19.06
CA ASP A 121 -6.04 -10.24 20.31
C ASP A 121 -4.59 -10.74 20.47
N LEU A 122 -3.95 -10.41 21.60
CA LEU A 122 -2.57 -10.84 21.89
C LEU A 122 -2.40 -12.37 21.89
N ASN A 123 -3.41 -13.10 22.36
CA ASN A 123 -3.39 -14.55 22.43
C ASN A 123 -3.55 -15.16 21.03
N ASP A 124 -4.41 -14.60 20.19
CA ASP A 124 -4.54 -15.01 18.77
C ASP A 124 -3.23 -14.78 18.01
N ILE A 125 -2.61 -13.61 18.18
CA ILE A 125 -1.32 -13.29 17.55
C ILE A 125 -0.24 -14.27 18.00
N ASN A 126 -0.06 -14.45 19.31
CA ASN A 126 1.01 -15.30 19.82
C ASN A 126 0.80 -16.78 19.49
N LYS A 127 -0.45 -17.27 19.42
CA LYS A 127 -0.77 -18.62 18.94
C LYS A 127 -0.50 -18.82 17.46
N SER A 128 -0.51 -17.74 16.66
CA SER A 128 -0.26 -17.81 15.22
C SER A 128 1.22 -17.98 14.85
N ILE A 129 2.13 -17.82 15.82
CA ILE A 129 3.58 -17.93 15.58
C ILE A 129 3.89 -19.29 14.97
N THR A 130 4.49 -19.26 13.79
CA THR A 130 4.88 -20.46 13.03
C THR A 130 6.39 -20.44 12.83
N SER A 131 7.05 -21.49 13.30
CA SER A 131 8.49 -21.72 13.07
C SER A 131 8.72 -22.63 11.86
N PHE A 132 9.89 -22.52 11.25
CA PHE A 132 10.29 -23.33 10.11
C PHE A 132 11.54 -24.14 10.42
N LYS A 133 11.69 -25.28 9.73
CA LYS A 133 12.86 -26.15 9.79
C LYS A 133 13.58 -26.17 8.44
N ASP A 134 13.68 -24.99 7.82
CA ASP A 134 14.39 -24.85 6.56
C ASP A 134 15.88 -25.22 6.79
N PRO A 135 16.55 -25.90 5.85
CA PRO A 135 17.99 -26.12 5.96
C PRO A 135 18.75 -24.79 5.86
N ILE A 136 19.92 -24.71 6.48
CA ILE A 136 20.80 -23.54 6.34
C ILE A 136 21.22 -23.42 4.88
N ASN A 137 21.06 -22.23 4.32
CA ASN A 137 21.51 -21.86 2.98
C ASN A 137 22.25 -20.52 3.07
N LEU A 138 23.57 -20.57 3.31
CA LEU A 138 24.38 -19.36 3.39
C LEU A 138 24.35 -18.62 2.04
N LEU A 139 23.77 -17.42 2.02
CA LEU A 139 23.51 -16.68 0.79
C LEU A 139 24.77 -16.12 0.13
N ASN A 140 25.93 -16.17 0.82
CA ASN A 140 27.22 -15.66 0.34
C ASN A 140 27.14 -14.22 -0.20
N ILE A 141 26.40 -13.37 0.53
CA ILE A 141 26.30 -11.93 0.27
C ILE A 141 27.69 -11.33 0.38
N LYS A 142 28.12 -10.62 -0.66
CA LYS A 142 29.43 -9.96 -0.77
C LYS A 142 29.37 -8.51 -0.33
N ASP A 143 28.28 -7.82 -0.66
CA ASP A 143 28.03 -6.44 -0.32
C ASP A 143 26.55 -6.27 0.09
N LYS A 144 26.34 -5.94 1.37
CA LYS A 144 25.00 -5.75 1.92
C LYS A 144 24.24 -4.60 1.26
N GLU A 145 24.94 -3.63 0.68
CA GLU A 145 24.33 -2.51 -0.01
C GLU A 145 23.63 -2.93 -1.31
N GLN A 146 23.99 -4.08 -1.87
CA GLN A 146 23.40 -4.63 -3.09
C GLN A 146 22.24 -5.59 -2.84
N ILE A 147 21.89 -5.86 -1.58
CA ILE A 147 20.76 -6.75 -1.24
C ILE A 147 19.46 -6.14 -1.77
N LEU A 148 18.70 -6.98 -2.48
CA LEU A 148 17.44 -6.62 -3.12
C LEU A 148 16.42 -7.75 -2.96
N PRO A 149 15.52 -7.69 -1.96
CA PRO A 149 14.33 -8.52 -1.92
C PRO A 149 13.35 -8.10 -3.03
N VAL A 150 12.79 -9.10 -3.71
CA VAL A 150 11.83 -8.92 -4.81
C VAL A 150 10.56 -9.68 -4.51
N VAL A 151 9.42 -9.04 -4.75
CA VAL A 151 8.08 -9.60 -4.56
C VAL A 151 7.56 -10.13 -5.88
N GLU A 152 7.37 -11.44 -5.95
CA GLU A 152 6.68 -12.14 -7.03
C GLU A 152 5.24 -12.45 -6.57
N ARG A 153 4.29 -11.61 -6.97
CA ARG A 153 2.95 -11.57 -6.38
C ARG A 153 2.16 -12.84 -6.67
N GLU A 154 2.00 -13.19 -7.94
CA GLU A 154 1.21 -14.36 -8.35
C GLU A 154 2.04 -15.66 -8.34
N GLY A 155 3.37 -15.55 -8.21
CA GLY A 155 4.23 -16.69 -7.90
C GLY A 155 4.21 -17.06 -6.41
N ASN A 156 3.68 -16.18 -5.55
CA ASN A 156 3.68 -16.33 -4.09
C ASN A 156 5.09 -16.58 -3.53
N GLN A 157 6.06 -15.81 -4.01
CA GLN A 157 7.46 -15.94 -3.59
C GLN A 157 8.07 -14.57 -3.29
N THR A 158 9.00 -14.57 -2.34
CA THR A 158 9.97 -13.49 -2.18
C THR A 158 11.34 -13.99 -2.60
N TRP A 159 12.01 -13.24 -3.47
CA TRP A 159 13.37 -13.55 -3.90
C TRP A 159 14.34 -12.68 -3.11
N ILE A 160 15.54 -13.19 -2.87
CA ILE A 160 16.68 -12.39 -2.42
C ILE A 160 17.68 -12.33 -3.56
N MET A 161 17.96 -11.12 -4.03
CA MET A 161 18.94 -10.85 -5.07
C MET A 161 20.10 -10.02 -4.53
N GLU A 162 21.24 -10.12 -5.21
CA GLU A 162 22.41 -9.26 -5.02
C GLU A 162 23.08 -9.05 -6.38
N ASP A 163 23.30 -7.80 -6.77
CA ASP A 163 23.74 -7.44 -8.13
C ASP A 163 22.80 -8.07 -9.17
N THR A 164 23.33 -8.89 -10.07
CA THR A 164 22.55 -9.64 -11.05
C THR A 164 22.07 -11.00 -10.52
N ARG A 165 22.56 -11.47 -9.37
CA ARG A 165 22.39 -12.86 -8.92
C ARG A 165 21.12 -13.02 -8.09
N VAL A 166 20.39 -14.11 -8.33
CA VAL A 166 19.35 -14.60 -7.40
C VAL A 166 20.03 -15.53 -6.39
N LEU A 167 20.01 -15.16 -5.11
CA LEU A 167 20.65 -15.90 -4.02
C LEU A 167 19.70 -16.93 -3.40
N SER A 168 18.44 -16.56 -3.22
CA SER A 168 17.40 -17.46 -2.71
C SER A 168 16.01 -17.04 -3.14
N LYS A 169 15.05 -17.96 -2.99
CA LYS A 169 13.62 -17.70 -3.09
C LYS A 169 12.92 -18.45 -1.97
N PHE A 170 11.90 -17.86 -1.35
CA PHE A 170 11.08 -18.54 -0.35
C PHE A 170 9.59 -18.25 -0.57
N PRO A 171 8.70 -19.23 -0.28
CA PRO A 171 7.27 -19.07 -0.51
C PRO A 171 6.63 -18.20 0.56
N LEU A 172 5.79 -17.26 0.12
CA LEU A 172 4.94 -16.42 0.95
C LEU A 172 3.77 -15.90 0.10
N ASN A 173 2.54 -16.14 0.54
CA ASN A 173 1.34 -15.71 -0.20
C ASN A 173 0.95 -14.27 0.17
N ASN A 174 0.16 -13.62 -0.68
CA ASN A 174 -0.47 -12.32 -0.41
C ASN A 174 0.52 -11.22 0.02
N ILE A 175 1.76 -11.30 -0.48
CA ILE A 175 2.83 -10.40 -0.07
C ILE A 175 2.40 -8.96 -0.31
N HIS A 176 2.46 -8.18 0.76
CA HIS A 176 2.33 -6.75 0.67
C HIS A 176 3.70 -6.12 0.45
N GLY A 177 3.73 -4.95 -0.17
CA GLY A 177 4.94 -4.17 -0.24
C GLY A 177 5.39 -3.65 1.13
N GLY A 178 6.55 -2.97 1.15
CA GLY A 178 7.08 -2.34 2.36
C GLY A 178 7.94 -3.27 3.22
N ILE A 179 8.75 -4.13 2.59
CA ILE A 179 9.76 -4.96 3.27
C ILE A 179 10.68 -4.05 4.11
N LYS A 180 10.96 -4.47 5.34
CA LYS A 180 11.86 -3.78 6.26
C LYS A 180 13.12 -4.58 6.50
N PHE A 181 14.22 -3.89 6.75
CA PHE A 181 15.53 -4.47 7.02
C PHE A 181 15.94 -4.13 8.45
N THR A 182 16.73 -4.99 9.07
CA THR A 182 17.65 -4.55 10.12
C THR A 182 18.81 -3.76 9.50
N MET A 183 19.40 -2.81 10.23
CA MET A 183 20.49 -1.94 9.79
C MET A 183 21.79 -2.68 9.53
N ASP A 184 21.98 -3.82 10.18
CA ASP A 184 23.07 -4.75 9.87
C ASP A 184 22.83 -5.57 8.60
N ALA A 185 21.64 -5.46 7.99
CA ALA A 185 21.16 -6.22 6.84
C ALA A 185 21.19 -7.75 7.03
N LYS A 186 21.06 -8.21 8.27
CA LYS A 186 20.99 -9.64 8.58
C LYS A 186 19.59 -10.23 8.50
N ASN A 187 18.55 -9.42 8.70
CA ASN A 187 17.17 -9.89 8.66
C ASN A 187 16.29 -8.96 7.83
N ILE A 188 15.27 -9.54 7.22
CA ILE A 188 14.17 -8.80 6.61
C ILE A 188 12.83 -9.22 7.20
N TYR A 189 11.88 -8.28 7.19
CA TYR A 189 10.51 -8.49 7.59
C TYR A 189 9.60 -8.23 6.39
N VAL A 190 8.91 -9.28 5.94
CA VAL A 190 8.04 -9.24 4.77
C VAL A 190 6.59 -9.28 5.22
N PRO A 191 5.85 -8.17 5.11
CA PRO A 191 4.43 -8.13 5.46
C PRO A 191 3.56 -8.73 4.35
N THR A 192 2.41 -9.29 4.72
CA THR A 192 1.36 -9.72 3.79
C THR A 192 0.07 -8.98 4.08
N ARG A 193 -0.80 -8.88 3.06
CA ARG A 193 -2.09 -8.19 3.21
C ARG A 193 -3.05 -8.88 4.17
N ASP A 194 -3.02 -10.21 4.19
CA ASP A 194 -3.82 -11.06 5.08
C ASP A 194 -3.26 -11.19 6.51
N GLY A 195 -2.26 -10.36 6.85
CA GLY A 195 -1.86 -10.11 8.23
C GLY A 195 -0.59 -10.78 8.70
N TRP A 196 0.06 -11.60 7.87
CA TRP A 196 1.30 -12.27 8.21
C TRP A 196 2.51 -11.34 8.10
N ILE A 197 3.49 -11.57 8.96
CA ILE A 197 4.79 -10.93 8.90
C ILE A 197 5.83 -12.05 8.98
N GLN A 198 6.56 -12.25 7.89
CA GLN A 198 7.62 -13.25 7.80
C GLN A 198 8.96 -12.60 8.15
N ASN A 199 9.66 -13.11 9.17
CA ASN A 199 11.07 -12.81 9.39
C ASN A 199 11.94 -13.77 8.54
N TYR A 200 12.91 -13.25 7.79
CA TYR A 200 13.83 -14.05 6.99
C TYR A 200 15.27 -13.63 7.28
N SER A 201 16.11 -14.62 7.61
CA SER A 201 17.53 -14.43 7.90
C SER A 201 18.32 -14.41 6.58
N LEU A 202 18.96 -13.28 6.29
CA LEU A 202 19.88 -13.12 5.17
C LEU A 202 21.26 -13.75 5.46
N GLU A 203 21.58 -13.99 6.73
CA GLU A 203 22.82 -14.67 7.14
C GLU A 203 22.74 -16.18 6.90
N THR A 204 21.62 -16.80 7.31
CA THR A 204 21.44 -18.26 7.20
C THR A 204 20.56 -18.70 6.04
N GLY A 205 19.94 -17.75 5.32
CA GLY A 205 19.04 -18.01 4.19
C GLY A 205 17.75 -18.74 4.54
N GLN A 206 17.31 -18.66 5.80
CA GLN A 206 16.17 -19.41 6.32
C GLN A 206 14.97 -18.50 6.61
N ARG A 207 13.76 -19.05 6.43
CA ARG A 207 12.58 -18.48 7.07
C ARG A 207 12.70 -18.67 8.57
N MET A 208 12.68 -17.55 9.29
CA MET A 208 12.57 -17.53 10.74
C MET A 208 11.08 -17.55 11.12
N ASN A 209 10.75 -17.31 12.39
CA ASN A 209 9.37 -17.25 12.82
C ASN A 209 8.57 -16.26 11.95
N LYS A 210 7.34 -16.64 11.61
CA LYS A 210 6.32 -15.70 11.15
C LYS A 210 5.20 -15.62 12.17
N THR A 211 4.53 -14.48 12.23
CA THR A 211 3.33 -14.31 13.05
C THR A 211 2.24 -13.61 12.24
N ARG A 212 0.99 -13.82 12.59
CA ARG A 212 -0.16 -13.10 12.04
C ARG A 212 -0.55 -12.00 13.01
N ALA A 213 -0.23 -10.75 12.68
CA ALA A 213 -0.47 -9.61 13.56
C ALA A 213 -1.94 -9.19 13.61
N CYS A 214 -2.70 -9.41 12.52
CA CYS A 214 -4.11 -9.08 12.42
C CYS A 214 -4.76 -9.76 11.21
N ILE A 215 -6.03 -9.45 10.91
CA ILE A 215 -6.75 -10.05 9.80
C ILE A 215 -6.41 -9.33 8.48
N ASN A 216 -6.31 -8.00 8.51
CA ASN A 216 -5.90 -7.19 7.37
C ASN A 216 -4.81 -6.19 7.78
N LEU A 217 -3.58 -6.42 7.32
CA LEU A 217 -2.42 -5.61 7.64
C LEU A 217 -2.19 -4.55 6.57
N ARG A 218 -1.94 -3.33 7.04
CA ARG A 218 -1.71 -2.18 6.18
C ARG A 218 -0.23 -1.97 5.89
N ASN A 219 0.59 -1.91 6.94
CA ASN A 219 1.98 -1.52 6.87
C ASN A 219 2.72 -1.95 8.14
N ILE A 220 4.04 -2.19 8.03
CA ILE A 220 4.93 -2.43 9.17
C ILE A 220 6.05 -1.39 9.23
N SER A 221 6.61 -1.18 10.43
CA SER A 221 7.85 -0.44 10.65
C SER A 221 8.66 -1.07 11.78
N LEU A 222 9.98 -0.89 11.73
CA LEU A 222 10.89 -1.27 12.80
C LEU A 222 11.26 -0.01 13.60
N SER A 223 11.44 -0.13 14.92
CA SER A 223 12.04 0.95 15.72
C SER A 223 13.53 1.09 15.42
N ARG A 224 14.08 2.28 15.59
CA ARG A 224 15.50 2.59 15.41
C ARG A 224 16.47 1.67 16.15
N ASP A 225 16.08 1.28 17.37
CA ASP A 225 16.84 0.39 18.24
C ASP A 225 16.55 -1.10 17.98
N GLU A 226 15.70 -1.38 16.99
CA GLU A 226 15.27 -2.70 16.54
C GLU A 226 14.68 -3.57 17.66
N GLN A 227 14.17 -2.94 18.72
CA GLN A 227 13.51 -3.65 19.82
C GLN A 227 12.03 -3.89 19.56
N ASN A 228 11.40 -3.08 18.71
CA ASN A 228 9.97 -3.11 18.43
C ASN A 228 9.70 -3.17 16.92
N LEU A 229 8.87 -4.12 16.51
CA LEU A 229 8.23 -4.14 15.19
C LEU A 229 6.79 -3.70 15.37
N PHE A 230 6.39 -2.66 14.65
CA PHE A 230 5.03 -2.13 14.65
C PHE A 230 4.29 -2.64 13.42
N ALA A 231 3.08 -3.16 13.62
CA ALA A 231 2.18 -3.55 12.54
C ALA A 231 0.88 -2.75 12.66
N THR A 232 0.52 -2.06 11.58
CA THR A 232 -0.73 -1.28 11.48
C THR A 232 -1.79 -2.10 10.77
N CYS A 233 -3.00 -2.11 11.30
CA CYS A 233 -4.06 -3.01 10.85
C CYS A 233 -5.32 -2.22 10.45
N LEU A 234 -5.93 -2.63 9.34
CA LEU A 234 -7.26 -2.15 8.94
C LEU A 234 -8.38 -3.02 9.53
N LEU A 235 -8.05 -4.25 9.92
CA LEU A 235 -8.99 -5.17 10.57
C LEU A 235 -8.26 -6.09 11.56
N PRO A 236 -8.61 -6.02 12.85
CA PRO A 236 -9.27 -4.89 13.50
C PRO A 236 -8.44 -3.59 13.37
N GLU A 237 -9.06 -2.43 13.62
CA GLU A 237 -8.35 -1.14 13.65
C GLU A 237 -7.45 -1.08 14.89
N GLN A 238 -6.17 -1.42 14.72
CA GLN A 238 -5.21 -1.50 15.81
C GLN A 238 -3.77 -1.33 15.33
N LEU A 239 -2.88 -1.02 16.27
CA LEU A 239 -1.43 -1.02 16.07
C LEU A 239 -0.81 -2.05 17.02
N VAL A 240 -0.22 -3.09 16.47
CA VAL A 240 0.40 -4.18 17.23
C VAL A 240 1.89 -3.88 17.41
N VAL A 241 2.38 -4.02 18.64
CA VAL A 241 3.79 -3.91 18.99
C VAL A 241 4.34 -5.30 19.23
N MET A 242 5.40 -5.67 18.52
CA MET A 242 5.98 -7.01 18.56
C MET A 242 7.47 -7.00 18.86
N ASN A 243 7.98 -8.11 19.37
CA ASN A 243 9.41 -8.37 19.41
C ASN A 243 9.87 -8.89 18.03
N PRO A 244 10.75 -8.18 17.31
CA PRO A 244 11.20 -8.59 15.97
C PRO A 244 12.04 -9.88 15.96
N LYS A 245 12.60 -10.31 17.10
CA LYS A 245 13.39 -11.54 17.22
C LYS A 245 12.49 -12.77 17.45
N THR A 246 11.57 -12.69 18.42
CA THR A 246 10.70 -13.82 18.77
C THR A 246 9.43 -13.88 17.92
N MET A 247 9.01 -12.73 17.36
CA MET A 247 7.74 -12.48 16.68
C MET A 247 6.51 -12.52 17.61
N GLU A 248 6.72 -12.47 18.92
CA GLU A 248 5.66 -12.35 19.93
C GLU A 248 5.15 -10.92 20.00
N ALA A 249 3.82 -10.77 20.12
CA ALA A 249 3.19 -9.50 20.42
C ALA A 249 3.41 -9.14 21.89
N LYS A 250 3.90 -7.91 22.11
CA LYS A 250 4.09 -7.29 23.42
C LYS A 250 2.85 -6.51 23.86
N ASP A 251 2.22 -5.82 22.91
CA ASP A 251 1.12 -4.90 23.18
C ASP A 251 0.25 -4.67 21.95
N ILE A 252 -0.99 -4.24 22.16
CA ILE A 252 -1.91 -3.76 21.13
C ILE A 252 -2.39 -2.36 21.52
N LEU A 253 -1.94 -1.37 20.77
CA LEU A 253 -2.40 -0.01 20.92
C LEU A 253 -3.74 0.13 20.18
N LYS A 254 -4.79 0.46 20.93
CA LYS A 254 -6.10 0.71 20.35
C LYS A 254 -6.04 1.94 19.47
N ILE A 255 -6.42 1.78 18.21
CA ILE A 255 -6.51 2.87 17.25
C ILE A 255 -7.97 3.03 16.85
N ASP A 256 -8.46 4.26 16.87
CA ASP A 256 -9.78 4.58 16.35
C ASP A 256 -9.61 5.30 15.01
N GLY A 257 -9.82 4.59 13.90
CA GLY A 257 -9.64 5.09 12.54
C GLY A 257 -8.65 4.26 11.70
N LYS A 258 -8.70 4.50 10.38
CA LYS A 258 -7.94 3.73 9.39
C LYS A 258 -6.59 4.35 9.11
N ILE A 259 -5.55 3.80 9.72
CA ILE A 259 -4.16 4.20 9.46
C ILE A 259 -3.85 4.05 7.97
N SER A 260 -3.25 5.09 7.37
CA SER A 260 -2.81 5.04 5.99
C SER A 260 -1.46 4.35 5.82
N ALA A 261 -0.48 4.75 6.62
CA ALA A 261 0.86 4.17 6.72
C ALA A 261 1.50 4.66 8.02
N LEU A 262 2.56 3.98 8.46
CA LEU A 262 3.40 4.36 9.60
C LEU A 262 4.86 4.39 9.15
N TYR A 263 5.55 5.49 9.43
CA TYR A 263 6.97 5.65 9.14
C TYR A 263 7.72 6.05 10.38
N GLU A 264 8.74 5.27 10.71
CA GLU A 264 9.70 5.61 11.75
C GLU A 264 10.69 6.67 11.26
N LEU A 265 11.11 7.55 12.18
CA LEU A 265 12.12 8.58 11.99
C LEU A 265 13.48 8.01 12.39
N TYR A 266 14.47 8.07 11.50
CA TYR A 266 15.79 7.51 11.76
C TYR A 266 16.62 8.41 12.70
N SER A 267 16.25 9.68 12.82
CA SER A 267 16.95 10.67 13.66
C SER A 267 16.58 10.62 15.15
N LYS A 268 15.44 10.02 15.53
CA LYS A 268 14.93 10.01 16.92
C LYS A 268 13.90 8.89 17.14
N ASP A 269 13.64 8.54 18.40
CA ASP A 269 12.76 7.42 18.78
C ASP A 269 11.26 7.76 18.63
N GLU A 270 10.84 8.09 17.40
CA GLU A 270 9.49 8.49 17.06
C GLU A 270 9.07 7.91 15.70
N ALA A 271 7.80 7.56 15.56
CA ALA A 271 7.18 7.19 14.29
C ALA A 271 5.94 8.05 14.04
N ILE A 272 5.67 8.33 12.78
CA ILE A 272 4.55 9.15 12.32
C ILE A 272 3.58 8.28 11.54
N PHE A 273 2.29 8.41 11.84
CA PHE A 273 1.23 7.79 11.05
C PHE A 273 0.09 8.77 10.81
N THR A 274 -0.69 8.52 9.76
CA THR A 274 -1.84 9.36 9.38
C THR A 274 -3.07 8.50 9.19
N PHE A 275 -4.24 9.14 9.10
CA PHE A 275 -5.51 8.45 8.91
C PHE A 275 -6.14 8.79 7.57
N ARG A 276 -6.73 7.78 6.93
CA ARG A 276 -7.47 7.92 5.69
C ARG A 276 -8.85 8.52 5.91
N ASP A 277 -9.40 8.39 7.11
CA ASP A 277 -10.76 8.76 7.45
C ASP A 277 -10.90 9.75 8.60
N LYS A 278 -9.77 10.19 9.17
CA LYS A 278 -9.74 11.21 10.20
C LYS A 278 -8.69 12.28 9.90
N PRO A 279 -8.97 13.55 10.20
CA PRO A 279 -8.03 14.63 9.97
C PRO A 279 -7.03 14.71 11.13
N LEU A 280 -6.23 13.65 11.32
CA LEU A 280 -5.26 13.53 12.41
C LEU A 280 -3.89 13.05 11.89
N ILE A 281 -2.82 13.56 12.51
CA ILE A 281 -1.48 12.96 12.47
C ILE A 281 -1.22 12.33 13.85
N GLY A 282 -0.81 11.08 13.88
CA GLY A 282 -0.34 10.38 15.08
C GLY A 282 1.19 10.40 15.16
N ARG A 283 1.73 10.78 16.32
CA ARG A 283 3.15 10.68 16.68
C ARG A 283 3.29 9.63 17.77
N LEU A 284 3.94 8.53 17.44
CA LEU A 284 4.19 7.39 18.31
C LEU A 284 5.62 7.48 18.85
N ASN A 285 5.79 7.52 20.18
CA ASN A 285 7.09 7.26 20.79
C ASN A 285 7.39 5.76 20.68
N THR A 286 8.45 5.39 19.97
CA THR A 286 8.73 3.98 19.64
C THR A 286 9.31 3.17 20.80
N LYS A 287 9.61 3.82 21.93
CA LYS A 287 10.08 3.17 23.17
C LYS A 287 8.99 3.04 24.22
N THR A 288 8.19 4.08 24.42
CA THR A 288 7.16 4.12 25.47
C THR A 288 5.77 3.72 24.98
N ASN A 289 5.59 3.60 23.66
CA ASN A 289 4.31 3.39 22.99
C ASN A 289 3.27 4.51 23.18
N GLU A 290 3.69 5.66 23.72
CA GLU A 290 2.80 6.82 23.87
C GLU A 290 2.47 7.42 22.50
N ILE A 291 1.19 7.70 22.28
CA ILE A 291 0.70 8.34 21.05
C ILE A 291 0.21 9.75 21.36
N LYS A 292 0.69 10.72 20.58
CA LYS A 292 0.16 12.09 20.54
C LYS A 292 -0.55 12.32 19.22
N TYR A 293 -1.76 12.86 19.26
CA TYR A 293 -2.51 13.22 18.08
C TYR A 293 -2.46 14.72 17.82
N ILE A 294 -2.37 15.08 16.54
CA ILE A 294 -2.37 16.46 16.07
C ILE A 294 -3.50 16.60 15.06
N ASP A 295 -4.38 17.58 15.29
CA ASP A 295 -5.42 17.94 14.35
C ASP A 295 -4.85 18.59 13.09
N ILE A 296 -5.38 18.17 11.94
CA ILE A 296 -5.08 18.75 10.64
C ILE A 296 -6.39 19.13 9.93
N LYS A 297 -6.30 19.80 8.78
CA LYS A 297 -7.50 20.28 8.07
C LYS A 297 -8.37 19.14 7.51
N GLU A 298 -7.73 18.10 6.98
CA GLU A 298 -8.42 16.99 6.32
C GLU A 298 -7.59 15.70 6.38
N PRO A 299 -8.20 14.50 6.24
CA PRO A 299 -7.49 13.23 6.28
C PRO A 299 -6.42 13.11 5.18
N ILE A 300 -5.34 12.39 5.49
CA ILE A 300 -4.20 12.15 4.58
C ILE A 300 -4.26 10.72 4.05
N GLU A 301 -4.38 10.56 2.73
CA GLU A 301 -4.53 9.25 2.08
C GLU A 301 -3.19 8.58 1.74
N ASP A 302 -2.16 9.37 1.42
CA ASP A 302 -0.79 8.90 1.17
C ASP A 302 0.19 9.99 1.62
N PHE A 303 1.38 9.61 2.10
CA PHE A 303 2.38 10.55 2.57
C PHE A 303 3.78 9.94 2.57
N PHE A 304 4.79 10.79 2.63
CA PHE A 304 6.15 10.40 2.99
C PHE A 304 6.72 11.39 4.02
N ILE A 305 7.73 10.94 4.75
CA ILE A 305 8.58 11.84 5.54
C ILE A 305 9.82 12.14 4.70
N ASP A 306 10.17 13.42 4.59
CA ASP A 306 11.29 13.88 3.77
C ASP A 306 12.62 13.19 4.18
N PRO A 307 13.63 13.19 3.30
CA PRO A 307 14.92 12.55 3.57
C PRO A 307 15.65 12.96 4.86
N PHE A 308 15.32 14.10 5.49
CA PHE A 308 16.03 14.58 6.68
C PHE A 308 15.24 14.50 7.99
N ASP A 309 14.00 13.97 7.99
CA ASP A 309 13.06 13.91 9.13
C ASP A 309 12.50 15.27 9.61
N ASP A 310 12.52 16.30 8.76
CA ASP A 310 12.06 17.64 9.11
C ASP A 310 10.59 17.89 8.73
N PHE A 311 10.07 17.19 7.72
CA PHE A 311 8.77 17.46 7.12
C PHE A 311 7.99 16.19 6.76
N LEU A 312 6.67 16.26 6.95
CA LEU A 312 5.71 15.33 6.38
C LEU A 312 5.10 15.96 5.14
N ILE A 313 5.18 15.26 4.00
CA ILE A 313 4.52 15.64 2.76
C ILE A 313 3.34 14.69 2.58
N GLY A 314 2.12 15.23 2.59
CA GLY A 314 0.89 14.44 2.57
C GLY A 314 -0.10 14.89 1.50
N THR A 315 -0.81 13.91 0.94
CA THR A 315 -1.92 14.12 0.01
C THR A 315 -3.23 14.05 0.75
N ALA A 316 -4.04 15.09 0.63
CA ALA A 316 -5.43 15.10 1.09
C ALA A 316 -6.23 13.92 0.49
N ARG A 317 -7.21 13.39 1.22
CA ARG A 317 -8.02 12.24 0.77
C ARG A 317 -8.78 12.45 -0.54
N GLY A 318 -9.06 13.71 -0.90
CA GLY A 318 -9.63 14.07 -2.21
C GLY A 318 -8.66 13.88 -3.37
N GLY A 319 -7.35 13.88 -3.09
CA GLY A 319 -6.30 13.85 -4.11
C GLY A 319 -6.04 15.21 -4.75
N ASP A 320 -6.68 16.28 -4.24
CA ASP A 320 -6.67 17.59 -4.88
C ASP A 320 -5.73 18.60 -4.20
N VAL A 321 -5.11 18.22 -3.08
CA VAL A 321 -4.18 19.10 -2.34
C VAL A 321 -2.99 18.30 -1.83
N LEU A 322 -1.79 18.82 -2.08
CA LEU A 322 -0.56 18.40 -1.42
C LEU A 322 -0.21 19.43 -0.34
N ARG A 323 0.10 18.94 0.87
CA ARG A 323 0.52 19.77 2.00
C ARG A 323 1.84 19.30 2.56
N VAL A 324 2.61 20.27 3.03
CA VAL A 324 3.85 20.03 3.76
C VAL A 324 3.67 20.53 5.18
N TYR A 325 3.88 19.63 6.13
CA TYR A 325 3.83 19.91 7.56
C TYR A 325 5.24 19.86 8.14
N SER A 326 5.64 20.86 8.92
CA SER A 326 6.87 20.78 9.71
C SER A 326 6.70 19.79 10.86
N LEU A 327 7.60 18.83 11.01
CA LEU A 327 7.58 17.89 12.14
C LEU A 327 8.11 18.51 13.45
N LYS A 328 8.67 19.73 13.38
CA LYS A 328 9.18 20.47 14.54
C LYS A 328 8.04 21.08 15.36
N ASP A 329 7.15 21.82 14.70
CA ASP A 329 6.06 22.57 15.35
C ASP A 329 4.66 22.21 14.83
N ASN A 330 4.56 21.28 13.86
CA ASN A 330 3.33 20.81 13.24
C ASN A 330 2.59 21.86 12.38
N SER A 331 3.26 22.96 12.02
CA SER A 331 2.72 23.97 11.12
C SER A 331 2.66 23.49 9.67
N VAL A 332 1.67 23.98 8.92
CA VAL A 332 1.64 23.83 7.45
C VAL A 332 2.56 24.89 6.86
N VAL A 333 3.64 24.47 6.21
CA VAL A 333 4.63 25.38 5.60
C VAL A 333 4.42 25.57 4.10
N PHE A 334 3.67 24.67 3.47
CA PHE A 334 3.32 24.74 2.05
C PHE A 334 2.02 24.00 1.76
N GLU A 335 1.23 24.53 0.84
CA GLU A 335 -0.01 23.92 0.34
C GLU A 335 -0.13 24.24 -1.16
N HIS A 336 -0.47 23.23 -1.97
CA HIS A 336 -0.67 23.41 -3.40
C HIS A 336 -1.85 22.57 -3.89
N GLU A 337 -2.79 23.22 -4.55
CA GLU A 337 -3.90 22.57 -5.22
C GLU A 337 -3.43 21.88 -6.50
N MET A 338 -3.91 20.67 -6.75
CA MET A 338 -3.54 19.87 -7.90
C MET A 338 -4.71 19.02 -8.36
N LYS A 339 -4.61 18.48 -9.57
CA LYS A 339 -5.57 17.51 -10.06
C LYS A 339 -4.98 16.11 -9.94
N GLY A 340 -5.81 15.17 -9.49
CA GLY A 340 -5.44 13.76 -9.38
C GLY A 340 -4.48 13.49 -8.23
N MET A 341 -4.69 12.36 -7.55
CA MET A 341 -3.97 12.02 -6.33
C MET A 341 -2.51 11.64 -6.62
N PRO A 342 -1.51 12.38 -6.12
CA PRO A 342 -0.12 11.93 -6.18
C PRO A 342 0.09 10.68 -5.32
N HIS A 343 0.80 9.70 -5.89
CA HIS A 343 1.23 8.50 -5.18
C HIS A 343 2.55 8.76 -4.47
N LEU A 344 2.44 9.27 -3.24
CA LEU A 344 3.57 9.72 -2.44
C LEU A 344 4.47 8.59 -1.92
N PHE A 345 3.95 7.37 -1.79
CA PHE A 345 4.80 6.20 -1.50
C PHE A 345 5.86 5.94 -2.59
N SER A 346 5.59 6.36 -3.83
CA SER A 346 6.53 6.28 -4.95
C SER A 346 7.42 7.53 -5.09
N ALA A 347 7.42 8.45 -4.11
CA ALA A 347 8.25 9.63 -4.20
C ALA A 347 9.73 9.24 -4.38
N THR A 348 10.41 9.96 -5.28
CA THR A 348 11.84 9.83 -5.53
C THR A 348 12.50 11.20 -5.42
N TYR A 349 13.76 11.22 -4.97
CA TYR A 349 14.46 12.45 -4.62
C TYR A 349 15.77 12.58 -5.40
N TRP A 350 16.21 13.81 -5.69
CA TRP A 350 17.55 14.09 -6.21
C TRP A 350 18.00 15.52 -5.86
N TYR A 351 19.30 15.76 -6.00
CA TYR A 351 19.91 17.09 -5.87
C TYR A 351 20.36 17.60 -7.24
N LYS A 352 20.16 18.89 -7.50
CA LYS A 352 20.61 19.56 -8.72
C LYS A 352 20.81 21.05 -8.49
N ASP A 353 21.98 21.55 -8.83
CA ASP A 353 22.32 22.98 -8.90
C ASP A 353 21.97 23.74 -7.62
N GLY A 354 22.39 23.25 -6.44
CA GLY A 354 22.10 23.90 -5.14
C GLY A 354 20.72 23.60 -4.56
N ASN A 355 19.90 22.78 -5.24
CA ASN A 355 18.50 22.57 -4.87
C ASN A 355 18.16 21.09 -4.74
N PHE A 356 17.22 20.78 -3.86
CA PHE A 356 16.69 19.44 -3.63
C PHE A 356 15.31 19.31 -4.24
N TYR A 357 15.01 18.16 -4.80
CA TYR A 357 13.75 17.93 -5.50
C TYR A 357 13.13 16.59 -5.14
N PHE A 358 11.81 16.51 -5.29
CA PHE A 358 11.11 15.24 -5.38
C PHE A 358 10.17 15.19 -6.58
N ALA A 359 9.84 13.97 -7.00
CA ALA A 359 8.82 13.72 -8.00
C ALA A 359 7.88 12.58 -7.59
N THR A 360 6.63 12.66 -8.05
CA THR A 360 5.59 11.67 -7.77
C THR A 360 4.66 11.50 -8.98
N PRO A 361 4.25 10.27 -9.33
CA PRO A 361 3.21 10.03 -10.33
C PRO A 361 1.84 10.30 -9.74
N HIS A 362 0.86 10.60 -10.58
CA HIS A 362 -0.52 10.83 -10.15
C HIS A 362 -1.40 9.67 -10.62
N ILE A 363 -2.11 9.03 -9.67
CA ILE A 363 -2.95 7.86 -9.94
C ILE A 363 -4.04 8.23 -10.97
N LYS A 364 -4.16 7.42 -12.03
CA LYS A 364 -5.12 7.60 -13.14
C LYS A 364 -4.90 8.91 -13.92
N LYS A 365 -3.67 9.42 -13.93
CA LYS A 365 -3.27 10.62 -14.70
C LYS A 365 -2.04 10.32 -15.54
N SER A 366 -1.92 11.06 -16.65
CA SER A 366 -0.85 10.82 -17.62
C SER A 366 0.48 11.47 -17.27
N TYR A 367 0.66 11.99 -16.05
CA TYR A 367 1.80 12.83 -15.70
C TYR A 367 2.37 12.53 -14.33
N ILE A 368 3.63 12.95 -14.16
CA ILE A 368 4.26 13.14 -12.86
C ILE A 368 4.34 14.64 -12.54
N THR A 369 4.50 14.96 -11.26
CA THR A 369 4.84 16.31 -10.82
C THR A 369 6.22 16.36 -10.20
N ILE A 370 6.87 17.50 -10.35
CA ILE A 370 8.22 17.79 -9.85
C ILE A 370 8.14 19.01 -8.94
N TRP A 371 8.82 18.91 -7.81
CA TRP A 371 8.72 19.86 -6.71
C TRP A 371 10.10 20.16 -6.17
N LYS A 372 10.35 21.42 -5.81
CA LYS A 372 11.52 21.83 -5.05
C LYS A 372 11.24 21.61 -3.56
N MET A 373 12.21 21.08 -2.83
CA MET A 373 12.13 20.83 -1.39
C MET A 373 12.76 22.00 -0.60
N TYR A 374 12.32 22.15 0.65
CA TYR A 374 12.81 23.10 1.66
C TYR A 374 12.53 24.58 1.41
N ASP A 375 12.56 25.04 0.15
CA ASP A 375 11.92 26.30 -0.28
C ASP A 375 10.49 26.07 -0.79
N TRP A 376 10.08 24.81 -0.92
CA TRP A 376 8.76 24.31 -1.30
C TRP A 376 8.11 25.05 -2.49
N GLU A 377 8.33 24.52 -3.68
CA GLU A 377 7.81 25.12 -4.92
C GLU A 377 7.34 24.03 -5.89
N PHE A 378 6.20 24.27 -6.54
CA PHE A 378 5.80 23.48 -7.70
C PHE A 378 6.65 23.87 -8.92
N VAL A 379 7.40 22.92 -9.46
CA VAL A 379 8.32 23.21 -10.57
C VAL A 379 7.66 22.90 -11.91
N LYS A 380 7.15 21.67 -12.09
CA LYS A 380 6.65 21.23 -13.39
C LYS A 380 5.74 20.01 -13.30
N GLN A 381 4.77 19.97 -14.19
CA GLN A 381 4.04 18.75 -14.56
C GLN A 381 4.64 18.18 -15.86
N VAL A 382 5.00 16.89 -15.85
CA VAL A 382 5.61 16.22 -17.00
C VAL A 382 4.72 15.07 -17.46
N ASP A 383 4.17 15.18 -18.68
CA ASP A 383 3.28 14.19 -19.29
C ASP A 383 4.05 12.95 -19.77
N ILE A 384 3.95 11.86 -19.01
CA ILE A 384 4.55 10.54 -19.29
C ILE A 384 3.72 9.69 -20.25
N LYS A 385 2.67 10.27 -20.84
CA LYS A 385 1.88 9.64 -21.93
C LYS A 385 1.15 8.37 -21.51
N GLY A 386 0.77 8.25 -20.24
CA GLY A 386 0.00 7.11 -19.73
C GLY A 386 -0.11 7.11 -18.20
N ASP A 387 -0.99 6.25 -17.67
CA ASP A 387 -1.26 6.11 -16.24
C ASP A 387 -0.12 5.36 -15.54
N GLY A 388 0.88 6.12 -15.10
CA GLY A 388 2.03 5.60 -14.36
C GLY A 388 1.73 5.44 -12.87
N PHE A 389 2.37 4.45 -12.26
CA PHE A 389 2.26 4.16 -10.83
C PHE A 389 3.59 4.40 -10.10
N PHE A 390 4.73 4.20 -10.75
CA PHE A 390 6.04 4.47 -10.13
C PHE A 390 6.91 5.43 -10.93
N VAL A 391 7.68 6.22 -10.18
CA VAL A 391 8.84 6.97 -10.67
C VAL A 391 10.02 6.72 -9.74
N LYS A 392 11.22 6.52 -10.28
CA LYS A 392 12.44 6.31 -9.50
C LYS A 392 13.63 7.02 -10.13
N THR A 393 14.64 7.32 -9.32
CA THR A 393 15.93 7.78 -9.81
C THR A 393 17.05 7.36 -8.85
N HIS A 394 18.29 7.61 -9.28
CA HIS A 394 19.51 7.41 -8.51
C HIS A 394 20.55 8.47 -8.89
N PRO A 395 21.51 8.84 -8.02
CA PRO A 395 22.63 9.73 -8.35
C PRO A 395 23.50 9.30 -9.54
N ASN A 396 23.46 8.01 -9.92
CA ASN A 396 24.21 7.45 -11.05
C ASN A 396 23.42 7.40 -12.36
N THR A 397 22.26 8.05 -12.44
CA THR A 397 21.52 8.23 -13.69
C THR A 397 21.11 9.70 -13.87
N PRO A 398 21.17 10.25 -15.10
CA PRO A 398 20.69 11.61 -15.35
C PRO A 398 19.16 11.68 -15.50
N TYR A 399 18.45 10.56 -15.38
CA TYR A 399 17.00 10.48 -15.65
C TYR A 399 16.18 10.17 -14.40
N LEU A 400 14.94 10.65 -14.37
CA LEU A 400 13.84 10.02 -13.64
C LEU A 400 13.24 8.93 -14.54
N TRP A 401 12.98 7.76 -13.98
CA TRP A 401 12.49 6.58 -14.69
C TRP A 401 11.06 6.31 -14.24
N ALA A 402 10.10 6.58 -15.11
CA ALA A 402 8.68 6.40 -14.84
C ALA A 402 8.10 5.27 -15.69
N ASP A 403 7.28 4.42 -15.08
CA ASP A 403 6.32 3.63 -15.85
C ASP A 403 5.11 4.49 -16.23
N ASN A 404 4.39 4.10 -17.27
CA ASN A 404 3.20 4.81 -17.76
C ASN A 404 1.98 3.90 -17.96
N GLY A 405 2.00 2.73 -17.32
CA GLY A 405 0.94 1.74 -17.43
C GLY A 405 0.96 0.90 -18.71
N SER A 406 1.90 1.12 -19.64
CA SER A 406 2.11 0.31 -20.84
C SER A 406 3.40 -0.52 -20.77
N ASP A 407 3.84 -1.05 -21.91
CA ASP A 407 5.17 -1.64 -22.13
C ASP A 407 6.33 -0.63 -22.20
N LYS A 408 6.07 0.66 -21.93
CA LYS A 408 7.05 1.75 -22.08
C LYS A 408 7.60 2.19 -20.73
N LEU A 409 8.91 2.35 -20.71
CA LEU A 409 9.67 3.07 -19.69
C LEU A 409 9.96 4.48 -20.21
N ILE A 410 9.54 5.49 -19.46
CA ILE A 410 9.75 6.90 -19.78
C ILE A 410 10.92 7.43 -18.94
N LEU A 411 11.97 7.84 -19.63
CA LEU A 411 13.14 8.50 -19.08
C LEU A 411 12.96 10.01 -19.19
N ILE A 412 12.95 10.71 -18.07
CA ILE A 412 12.80 12.16 -17.98
C ILE A 412 14.15 12.74 -17.55
N ASP A 413 14.78 13.54 -18.40
CA ASP A 413 16.06 14.17 -18.08
C ASP A 413 15.94 15.12 -16.88
N LYS A 414 16.80 14.99 -15.87
CA LYS A 414 16.75 15.83 -14.64
C LYS A 414 17.08 17.30 -14.92
N ASN A 415 17.78 17.60 -16.02
CA ASN A 415 18.23 18.94 -16.35
C ASN A 415 17.14 19.75 -17.03
N ASN A 416 16.51 19.19 -18.06
CA ASN A 416 15.56 19.92 -18.92
C ASN A 416 14.16 19.28 -18.99
N TYR A 417 13.96 18.12 -18.36
CA TYR A 417 12.72 17.35 -18.36
C TYR A 417 12.28 16.86 -19.75
N SER A 418 13.22 16.74 -20.69
CA SER A 418 12.98 16.08 -21.99
C SER A 418 12.77 14.59 -21.82
N LEU A 419 11.97 14.01 -22.72
CA LEU A 419 11.55 12.61 -22.63
C LEU A 419 12.31 11.74 -23.63
N LYS A 420 12.81 10.61 -23.15
CA LYS A 420 13.26 9.47 -23.96
C LYS A 420 12.44 8.25 -23.55
N THR A 421 12.08 7.40 -24.50
CA THR A 421 11.32 6.18 -24.23
C THR A 421 12.18 4.95 -24.52
N ILE A 422 12.08 3.95 -23.64
CA ILE A 422 12.62 2.60 -23.83
C ILE A 422 11.44 1.64 -23.74
N THR A 423 11.46 0.57 -24.52
CA THR A 423 10.48 -0.52 -24.44
C THR A 423 11.23 -1.78 -23.99
N PRO A 424 11.18 -2.13 -22.69
CA PRO A 424 11.93 -3.28 -22.16
C PRO A 424 11.54 -4.61 -22.85
N ARG A 425 10.25 -4.80 -23.10
CA ARG A 425 9.68 -5.92 -23.85
C ARG A 425 8.46 -5.43 -24.61
N VAL A 426 8.45 -5.57 -25.94
CA VAL A 426 7.33 -5.10 -26.77
C VAL A 426 6.04 -5.82 -26.40
N GLY A 427 4.98 -5.05 -26.15
CA GLY A 427 3.64 -5.57 -25.87
C GLY A 427 3.44 -6.19 -24.49
N LYS A 428 4.46 -6.22 -23.62
CA LYS A 428 4.33 -6.69 -22.24
C LYS A 428 4.41 -5.52 -21.27
N LYS A 429 3.45 -5.39 -20.36
CA LYS A 429 3.41 -4.27 -19.42
C LYS A 429 4.66 -4.25 -18.55
N TYR A 430 5.28 -3.08 -18.42
CA TYR A 430 6.36 -2.82 -17.49
C TYR A 430 5.82 -2.05 -16.27
N ILE A 431 6.35 -2.34 -15.09
CA ILE A 431 6.09 -1.58 -13.88
C ILE A 431 7.33 -1.52 -12.99
N HIS A 432 7.50 -0.41 -12.26
CA HIS A 432 8.46 -0.27 -11.16
C HIS A 432 9.93 -0.50 -11.56
N THR A 433 10.74 0.56 -11.59
CA THR A 433 12.21 0.45 -11.56
C THR A 433 12.69 0.51 -10.12
N GLU A 434 13.64 -0.36 -9.77
CA GLU A 434 14.47 -0.19 -8.57
C GLU A 434 15.94 -0.22 -8.98
N TYR A 435 16.81 0.42 -8.20
CA TYR A 435 18.25 0.44 -8.47
C TYR A 435 19.01 -0.46 -7.52
N SER A 436 20.19 -0.91 -7.95
CA SER A 436 21.21 -1.44 -7.05
C SER A 436 21.67 -0.34 -6.08
N GLY A 437 22.32 -0.69 -4.97
CA GLY A 437 22.69 0.30 -3.94
C GLY A 437 23.67 1.34 -4.46
N ASP A 438 24.49 0.96 -5.44
CA ASP A 438 25.38 1.84 -6.19
C ASP A 438 24.74 2.40 -7.47
N GLY A 439 23.51 2.02 -7.81
CA GLY A 439 22.79 2.37 -9.04
C GLY A 439 23.44 1.95 -10.34
N LYS A 440 24.42 1.04 -10.32
CA LYS A 440 25.00 0.43 -11.52
C LYS A 440 23.96 -0.35 -12.32
N TYR A 441 23.05 -1.04 -11.63
CA TYR A 441 21.98 -1.81 -12.25
C TYR A 441 20.61 -1.20 -11.97
N ALA A 442 19.73 -1.29 -12.96
CA ALA A 442 18.31 -1.04 -12.81
C ALA A 442 17.55 -2.36 -12.99
N TYR A 443 16.64 -2.64 -12.06
CA TYR A 443 15.79 -3.82 -12.01
C TYR A 443 14.38 -3.43 -12.45
N LEU A 444 13.88 -4.04 -13.52
CA LEU A 444 12.59 -3.76 -14.12
C LEU A 444 11.68 -4.97 -13.95
N SER A 445 10.39 -4.74 -13.66
CA SER A 445 9.41 -5.82 -13.62
C SER A 445 8.53 -5.81 -14.86
N ILE A 446 8.50 -6.94 -15.57
CA ILE A 446 7.49 -7.21 -16.60
C ILE A 446 6.27 -7.79 -15.89
N TYR A 447 5.23 -6.97 -15.75
CA TYR A 447 4.04 -7.21 -14.91
C TYR A 447 3.01 -8.06 -15.65
N GLU A 448 3.32 -9.34 -15.88
CA GLU A 448 2.48 -10.27 -16.65
C GLU A 448 2.42 -11.67 -15.98
N GLN A 449 1.41 -12.48 -16.34
CA GLN A 449 1.26 -13.87 -15.84
C GLN A 449 2.33 -14.86 -16.37
N LYS A 450 3.26 -14.38 -17.19
CA LYS A 450 4.52 -15.02 -17.62
C LYS A 450 5.56 -13.91 -17.83
N GLY A 451 5.74 -13.16 -16.75
CA GLY A 451 6.59 -11.98 -16.67
C GLY A 451 8.05 -12.33 -16.38
N GLU A 452 8.81 -11.29 -16.10
CA GLU A 452 10.26 -11.35 -15.93
C GLU A 452 10.71 -10.26 -14.95
N ILE A 453 11.80 -10.51 -14.22
CA ILE A 453 12.66 -9.48 -13.66
C ILE A 453 13.83 -9.29 -14.62
N ILE A 454 13.92 -8.11 -15.24
CA ILE A 454 15.00 -7.74 -16.14
C ILE A 454 16.01 -6.90 -15.36
N VAL A 455 17.29 -7.22 -15.51
CA VAL A 455 18.41 -6.43 -14.98
C VAL A 455 19.12 -5.78 -16.14
N ILE A 456 19.21 -4.46 -16.11
CA ILE A 456 19.93 -3.69 -17.13
C ILE A 456 21.05 -2.87 -16.47
N ASP A 457 22.12 -2.65 -17.22
CA ASP A 457 23.13 -1.64 -16.86
C ASP A 457 22.52 -0.25 -17.03
N THR A 458 22.54 0.55 -15.95
CA THR A 458 21.83 1.84 -15.88
C THR A 458 22.33 2.86 -16.91
N ASN A 459 23.61 2.80 -17.28
CA ASN A 459 24.24 3.78 -18.16
C ASN A 459 24.08 3.43 -19.63
N SER A 460 24.33 2.17 -19.99
CA SER A 460 24.28 1.70 -21.38
C SER A 460 22.90 1.21 -21.82
N PHE A 461 21.98 1.00 -20.87
CA PHE A 461 20.67 0.38 -21.08
C PHE A 461 20.74 -1.05 -21.62
N LYS A 462 21.91 -1.70 -21.57
CA LYS A 462 22.07 -3.09 -22.00
C LYS A 462 21.52 -4.02 -20.94
N GLU A 463 20.72 -4.98 -21.37
CA GLU A 463 20.31 -6.09 -20.52
C GLU A 463 21.50 -6.97 -20.17
N VAL A 464 21.66 -7.26 -18.89
CA VAL A 464 22.74 -8.09 -18.35
C VAL A 464 22.23 -9.38 -17.71
N ALA A 465 20.94 -9.44 -17.35
CA ALA A 465 20.27 -10.65 -16.91
C ALA A 465 18.74 -10.53 -17.06
N SER A 466 18.04 -11.66 -17.16
CA SER A 466 16.59 -11.75 -17.04
C SER A 466 16.22 -13.04 -16.29
N TYR A 467 15.14 -13.00 -15.52
CA TYR A 467 14.64 -14.11 -14.73
C TYR A 467 13.12 -14.21 -14.83
N ASP A 468 12.60 -15.38 -15.21
CA ASP A 468 11.16 -15.62 -15.26
C ASP A 468 10.50 -15.41 -13.88
N ALA A 469 9.38 -14.69 -13.87
CA ALA A 469 8.60 -14.37 -12.69
C ALA A 469 7.12 -14.20 -13.02
N ASN A 470 6.23 -14.60 -12.11
CA ASN A 470 4.78 -14.44 -12.26
C ASN A 470 4.29 -13.17 -11.56
N VAL A 471 3.97 -12.14 -12.36
CA VAL A 471 3.53 -10.81 -11.91
C VAL A 471 4.47 -10.23 -10.82
N PRO A 472 5.77 -10.04 -11.14
CA PRO A 472 6.69 -9.35 -10.23
C PRO A 472 6.33 -7.88 -10.06
N VAL A 473 6.51 -7.32 -8.86
CA VAL A 473 6.10 -5.93 -8.57
C VAL A 473 7.16 -5.17 -7.74
N GLY A 474 7.09 -5.34 -6.42
CA GLY A 474 7.89 -4.61 -5.45
C GLY A 474 9.33 -5.13 -5.41
N LYS A 475 10.27 -4.21 -5.34
CA LYS A 475 11.71 -4.47 -5.26
C LYS A 475 12.25 -3.50 -4.23
N TYR A 476 13.10 -3.95 -3.31
CA TYR A 476 13.48 -3.16 -2.14
C TYR A 476 14.98 -3.18 -1.93
N ASN A 477 15.73 -2.27 -2.54
CA ASN A 477 17.17 -2.27 -2.28
C ASN A 477 17.45 -1.71 -0.87
N PHE A 478 18.40 -2.33 -0.16
CA PHE A 478 18.77 -1.98 1.21
C PHE A 478 19.08 -0.49 1.38
N ILE A 479 19.83 0.11 0.44
CA ILE A 479 20.16 1.55 0.45
C ILE A 479 18.97 2.39 -0.01
N ASN A 480 18.36 2.03 -1.15
CA ASN A 480 17.37 2.87 -1.83
C ASN A 480 15.98 2.86 -1.19
N LYS A 481 15.73 1.99 -0.20
CA LYS A 481 14.46 1.89 0.56
C LYS A 481 14.63 2.05 2.07
N ASN A 482 15.79 2.53 2.52
CA ASN A 482 16.01 2.88 3.91
C ASN A 482 16.33 4.39 4.03
N ARG A 483 15.50 5.08 4.82
CA ARG A 483 15.50 6.55 4.90
C ARG A 483 16.79 7.11 5.48
N GLU A 484 17.47 6.35 6.34
CA GLU A 484 18.77 6.74 6.90
C GLU A 484 19.84 7.01 5.82
N PHE A 485 19.74 6.36 4.66
CA PHE A 485 20.71 6.53 3.57
C PHE A 485 20.33 7.60 2.54
N TYR A 486 19.14 8.21 2.61
CA TYR A 486 18.74 9.21 1.62
C TYR A 486 19.64 10.47 1.64
N PRO A 487 20.04 11.02 2.81
CA PRO A 487 21.00 12.12 2.85
C PRO A 487 22.32 11.79 2.15
N ARG A 488 22.84 10.57 2.34
CA ARG A 488 24.05 10.06 1.67
C ARG A 488 23.88 10.08 0.15
N LEU A 489 22.73 9.69 -0.39
CA LEU A 489 22.49 9.69 -1.83
C LEU A 489 22.55 11.11 -2.42
N PHE A 490 21.98 12.11 -1.74
CA PHE A 490 22.18 13.50 -2.15
C PHE A 490 23.65 13.94 -2.08
N GLY A 491 24.39 13.47 -1.07
CA GLY A 491 25.81 13.78 -0.93
C GLY A 491 26.65 13.30 -2.12
N ILE A 492 26.26 12.22 -2.79
CA ILE A 492 26.89 11.76 -4.05
C ILE A 492 26.69 12.80 -5.16
N ASP A 493 25.47 13.32 -5.33
CA ASP A 493 25.18 14.34 -6.34
C ASP A 493 25.93 15.65 -6.03
N ILE A 494 25.93 16.08 -4.77
CA ILE A 494 26.65 17.27 -4.29
C ILE A 494 28.15 17.13 -4.54
N PHE A 495 28.73 15.98 -4.23
CA PHE A 495 30.16 15.74 -4.46
C PHE A 495 30.53 15.81 -5.95
N LYS A 496 29.66 15.29 -6.82
CA LYS A 496 29.89 15.37 -8.27
C LYS A 496 29.80 16.80 -8.80
N GLN A 497 28.78 17.54 -8.38
CA GLN A 497 28.47 18.88 -8.90
C GLN A 497 29.37 19.96 -8.30
N ASN A 498 29.58 19.95 -7.00
CA ASN A 498 30.21 21.06 -6.28
C ASN A 498 31.70 20.79 -5.97
N CYS A 499 32.10 19.51 -5.87
CA CYS A 499 33.47 19.12 -5.56
C CYS A 499 34.26 18.61 -6.77
N ASN A 500 33.67 18.60 -7.98
CA ASN A 500 34.24 17.99 -9.18
C ASN A 500 34.75 16.55 -8.95
N SER A 501 34.05 15.80 -8.08
CA SER A 501 34.44 14.46 -7.65
C SER A 501 35.85 14.35 -7.05
N LYS A 502 36.35 15.40 -6.38
CA LYS A 502 37.68 15.43 -5.73
C LYS A 502 37.62 15.93 -4.29
N LEU A 503 38.52 15.40 -3.46
CA LEU A 503 38.77 15.88 -2.09
C LEU A 503 40.17 16.53 -2.00
N PRO A 504 40.37 17.56 -1.15
CA PRO A 504 39.36 18.18 -0.28
C PRO A 504 38.33 18.99 -1.09
N CYS A 505 37.09 18.98 -0.62
CA CYS A 505 36.02 19.81 -1.17
C CYS A 505 35.82 21.04 -0.30
N ASP A 506 35.72 22.20 -0.92
CA ASP A 506 35.31 23.42 -0.21
C ASP A 506 33.80 23.38 0.04
N SER A 507 33.41 23.05 1.27
CA SER A 507 32.02 23.02 1.73
C SER A 507 31.62 24.29 2.48
N SER A 508 32.43 25.36 2.45
CA SER A 508 32.16 26.59 3.22
C SER A 508 30.84 27.28 2.84
N ASN A 509 30.41 27.12 1.59
CA ASN A 509 29.17 27.71 1.07
C ASN A 509 27.96 26.75 1.11
N PHE A 510 28.13 25.53 1.63
CA PHE A 510 27.02 24.57 1.68
C PHE A 510 25.99 25.02 2.70
N ASN A 511 24.70 24.88 2.36
CA ASN A 511 23.62 25.09 3.31
C ASN A 511 23.51 23.93 4.33
N TYR A 512 22.55 24.00 5.24
CA TYR A 512 22.35 22.97 6.27
C TYR A 512 22.17 21.56 5.69
N TYR A 513 21.31 21.42 4.68
CA TYR A 513 21.00 20.13 4.05
C TYR A 513 22.18 19.59 3.24
N GLU A 514 22.86 20.46 2.50
CA GLU A 514 24.05 20.09 1.74
C GLU A 514 25.18 19.61 2.65
N ASN A 515 25.42 20.30 3.76
CA ASN A 515 26.41 19.88 4.75
C ASN A 515 26.05 18.51 5.33
N LYS A 516 24.82 18.32 5.81
CA LYS A 516 24.38 17.02 6.37
C LYS A 516 24.54 15.88 5.36
N SER A 517 24.12 16.10 4.12
CA SER A 517 24.28 15.15 3.03
C SER A 517 25.74 14.86 2.69
N PHE A 518 26.59 15.88 2.63
CA PHE A 518 28.01 15.71 2.34
C PHE A 518 28.75 14.99 3.46
N GLU A 519 28.43 15.27 4.73
CA GLU A 519 28.98 14.53 5.88
C GLU A 519 28.57 13.06 5.85
N ASP A 520 27.29 12.76 5.58
CA ASP A 520 26.81 11.37 5.47
C ASP A 520 27.45 10.63 4.28
N PHE A 521 27.71 11.34 3.18
CA PHE A 521 28.49 10.79 2.07
C PHE A 521 29.96 10.57 2.43
N LYS A 522 30.63 11.46 3.17
CA LYS A 522 32.03 11.24 3.57
C LYS A 522 32.23 9.99 4.42
N LYS A 523 31.23 9.56 5.19
CA LYS A 523 31.28 8.32 5.99
C LYS A 523 31.45 7.05 5.14
N ILE A 524 31.19 7.11 3.83
CA ILE A 524 31.21 5.93 2.94
C ILE A 524 32.39 5.90 1.97
N ILE A 525 33.08 7.03 1.77
CA ILE A 525 34.24 7.08 0.89
C ILE A 525 35.40 6.42 1.65
N LYS A 526 35.91 5.31 1.11
CA LYS A 526 37.08 4.60 1.65
C LYS A 526 38.38 5.31 1.31
#